data_AF-A0A1B7VPR1-F1
#
_entry.id   AF-A0A1B7VPR1-F1
#
_cell.length_a   1.000
_cell.length_b   1.000
_cell.length_c   1.000
_cell.angle_alpha   90.00
_cell.angle_beta   90.00
_cell.angle_gamma   90.00
#
_symmetry.space_group_name_H-M   'P 1'
#
loop_
_entity.id
_entity.type
_entity.pdbx_description
1 polymer ?
#
loop_
_entity_poly.entity_id
_entity_poly.type
_entity_poly.pdbx_seq_one_letter_code
_entity_poly.pdbx_strand_id
1 'polypeptide(L)'
;MIASNIRQQILDHLQPLPGEQVKTLLLTWLTGTSGELEDFEQLLTNKPTQTTEESLEYGEIDAELNFQPLTEADMIQQSKSALEAYRRTGSGVEHERVRKCLSWARE
;
A
#
# COMPACT_ATOMS: atom_id res chain seq x y z
N MET A 1 -30.45 7.82 13.80
CA MET A 1 -30.96 7.14 12.59
C MET A 1 -29.84 6.58 11.69
N ILE A 2 -28.63 7.15 11.66
CA ILE A 2 -27.54 6.71 10.76
C ILE A 2 -26.90 5.36 11.19
N ALA A 3 -26.67 5.15 12.49
CA ALA A 3 -26.06 3.90 12.99
C ALA A 3 -26.88 2.63 12.69
N SER A 4 -28.20 2.75 12.56
CA SER A 4 -29.08 1.65 12.18
C SER A 4 -28.87 1.22 10.73
N ASN A 5 -28.47 2.14 9.86
CA ASN A 5 -28.22 1.90 8.44
C ASN A 5 -26.89 1.16 8.25
N ILE A 6 -25.82 1.62 8.92
CA ILE A 6 -24.48 1.02 8.84
C ILE A 6 -24.50 -0.45 9.28
N ARG A 7 -25.20 -0.78 10.38
CA ARG A 7 -25.31 -2.17 10.85
C ARG A 7 -26.02 -3.10 9.86
N GLN A 8 -27.04 -2.60 9.17
CA GLN A 8 -27.77 -3.38 8.17
C GLN A 8 -26.91 -3.62 6.93
N GLN A 9 -26.21 -2.60 6.45
CA GLN A 9 -25.27 -2.74 5.33
C GLN A 9 -24.16 -3.75 5.64
N ILE A 10 -23.57 -3.67 6.83
CA ILE A 10 -22.58 -4.65 7.28
C ILE A 10 -23.13 -6.08 7.25
N LEU A 11 -24.36 -6.28 7.76
CA LEU A 11 -24.99 -7.61 7.78
C LEU A 11 -25.27 -8.14 6.38
N ASP A 12 -25.79 -7.30 5.48
CA ASP A 12 -26.03 -7.65 4.07
C ASP A 12 -24.73 -8.08 3.36
N HIS A 13 -23.61 -7.42 3.66
CA HIS A 13 -22.30 -7.75 3.09
C HIS A 13 -21.65 -8.99 3.71
N LEU A 14 -21.88 -9.26 5.00
CA LEU A 14 -21.30 -10.42 5.70
C LEU A 14 -22.08 -11.72 5.47
N GLN A 15 -23.40 -11.65 5.31
CA GLN A 15 -24.27 -12.82 5.11
C GLN A 15 -23.85 -13.74 3.94
N PRO A 16 -23.40 -13.23 2.77
CA PRO A 16 -22.94 -14.07 1.67
C PRO A 16 -21.48 -14.54 1.81
N LEU A 17 -20.72 -14.05 2.79
CA LEU A 17 -19.29 -14.39 2.92
C LEU A 17 -19.07 -15.70 3.70
N PRO A 18 -18.11 -16.54 3.30
CA PRO A 18 -17.74 -17.71 4.08
C PRO A 18 -17.07 -17.28 5.40
N GLY A 19 -17.31 -18.05 6.46
CA GLY A 19 -16.89 -17.69 7.82
C GLY A 19 -15.39 -17.43 7.99
N GLU A 20 -14.52 -18.01 7.15
CA GLU A 20 -13.09 -17.70 7.14
C GLU A 20 -12.79 -16.29 6.64
N GLN A 21 -13.46 -15.82 5.58
CA GLN A 21 -13.29 -14.46 5.08
C GLN A 21 -13.80 -13.42 6.09
N VAL A 22 -14.89 -13.73 6.80
CA VAL A 22 -15.42 -12.88 7.88
C VAL A 22 -14.40 -12.75 9.02
N LYS A 23 -13.75 -13.85 9.42
CA LYS A 23 -12.71 -13.83 10.45
C LYS A 23 -11.51 -13.00 10.04
N THR A 24 -11.06 -13.13 8.79
CA THR A 24 -9.95 -12.33 8.26
C THR A 24 -10.29 -10.84 8.26
N LEU A 25 -11.48 -10.45 7.81
CA LEU A 25 -11.94 -9.07 7.84
C LEU A 25 -11.98 -8.49 9.26
N LEU A 26 -12.51 -9.26 10.22
CA LEU A 26 -12.54 -8.85 11.64
C LEU A 26 -11.14 -8.73 12.24
N LEU A 27 -10.24 -9.67 11.92
CA LEU A 27 -8.85 -9.60 12.37
C LEU A 27 -8.13 -8.37 11.82
N THR A 28 -8.28 -8.10 10.51
CA THR A 28 -7.72 -6.91 9.87
C THR A 28 -8.24 -5.62 10.49
N TRP A 29 -9.55 -5.56 10.79
CA TRP A 29 -10.14 -4.41 11.46
C TRP A 29 -9.59 -4.20 12.88
N LEU A 30 -9.58 -5.26 13.69
CA LEU A 30 -9.13 -5.17 15.08
C LEU A 30 -7.64 -4.90 15.24
N THR A 31 -6.82 -5.22 14.24
CA THR A 31 -5.35 -5.09 14.31
C THR A 31 -4.80 -3.95 13.47
N GLY A 32 -5.52 -3.52 12.42
CA GLY A 32 -5.04 -2.58 11.41
C GLY A 32 -5.73 -1.22 11.41
N THR A 33 -6.82 -1.03 12.17
CA THR A 33 -7.56 0.24 12.18
C THR A 33 -7.81 0.76 13.60
N SER A 34 -8.48 1.90 13.71
CA SER A 34 -8.78 2.56 15.00
C SER A 34 -9.81 1.79 15.86
N GLY A 35 -10.40 0.73 15.32
CA GLY A 35 -11.50 -0.02 15.94
C GLY A 35 -12.86 0.67 15.79
N GLU A 36 -12.97 1.72 14.98
CA GLU A 36 -14.24 2.38 14.66
C GLU A 36 -15.04 1.62 13.59
N LEU A 37 -16.37 1.68 13.69
CA LEU A 37 -17.27 0.93 12.82
C LEU A 37 -17.25 1.44 11.36
N GLU A 38 -16.90 2.71 11.15
CA GLU A 38 -16.73 3.31 9.82
C GLU A 38 -15.52 2.71 9.09
N ASP A 39 -14.43 2.39 9.80
CA ASP A 39 -13.28 1.67 9.23
C ASP A 39 -13.69 0.27 8.76
N PHE A 40 -14.60 -0.38 9.50
CA PHE A 40 -15.08 -1.71 9.14
C PHE A 40 -15.99 -1.68 7.91
N GLU A 41 -16.85 -0.67 7.81
CA GLU A 41 -17.66 -0.43 6.60
C GLU A 41 -16.72 -0.23 5.40
N GLN A 42 -15.69 0.61 5.52
CA GLN A 42 -14.70 0.77 4.46
C GLN A 42 -14.00 -0.54 4.07
N LEU A 43 -13.69 -1.43 5.03
CA LEU A 43 -13.10 -2.75 4.75
C LEU A 43 -14.06 -3.73 4.04
N LEU A 44 -15.38 -3.50 4.12
CA LEU A 44 -16.38 -4.32 3.42
C LEU A 44 -16.68 -3.77 2.02
N THR A 45 -16.75 -2.44 1.88
CA THR A 45 -17.05 -1.77 0.59
C THR A 45 -15.82 -1.72 -0.30
N ASN A 46 -14.65 -1.50 0.30
CA ASN A 46 -13.41 -1.95 -0.31
C ASN A 46 -13.45 -3.46 -0.19
N LYS A 47 -13.99 -4.12 -1.23
CA LYS A 47 -13.34 -5.36 -1.69
C LYS A 47 -11.84 -5.10 -1.55
N PRO A 48 -11.01 -6.11 -1.23
CA PRO A 48 -9.72 -6.05 -1.86
C PRO A 48 -10.08 -5.87 -3.34
N THR A 49 -9.98 -4.64 -3.84
CA THR A 49 -9.04 -4.43 -4.88
C THR A 49 -7.95 -5.43 -4.49
N GLN A 50 -7.94 -6.56 -5.21
CA GLN A 50 -6.90 -6.62 -6.20
C GLN A 50 -6.53 -5.15 -6.47
N THR A 51 -5.61 -4.61 -5.66
CA THR A 51 -4.31 -4.31 -6.16
C THR A 51 -4.07 -5.43 -7.18
N THR A 52 -4.72 -5.33 -8.36
CA THR A 52 -4.04 -5.11 -9.60
C THR A 52 -2.84 -4.38 -9.10
N GLU A 53 -1.79 -5.16 -8.83
CA GLU A 53 -0.45 -4.65 -8.83
C GLU A 53 -0.49 -3.80 -10.08
N GLU A 54 -0.77 -2.50 -9.93
CA GLU A 54 -0.63 -1.51 -10.98
C GLU A 54 0.79 -1.78 -11.36
N SER A 55 0.99 -2.52 -12.47
CA SER A 55 2.16 -3.38 -12.63
C SER A 55 3.35 -2.52 -12.31
N LEU A 56 3.92 -2.71 -11.12
CA LEU A 56 4.71 -1.64 -10.52
C LEU A 56 5.93 -1.54 -11.42
N GLU A 57 5.98 -0.47 -12.20
CA GLU A 57 7.05 -0.31 -13.16
C GLU A 57 8.31 -0.07 -12.35
N TYR A 58 9.27 -0.97 -12.51
CA TYR A 58 10.59 -0.77 -11.95
C TYR A 58 11.26 0.33 -12.74
N GLY A 59 11.94 1.24 -12.07
CA GLY A 59 12.61 2.34 -12.75
C GLY A 59 13.45 3.18 -11.81
N GLU A 60 14.23 4.06 -12.39
CA GLU A 60 15.00 5.08 -11.69
C GLU A 60 14.53 6.47 -12.07
N ILE A 61 14.75 7.43 -11.17
CA ILE A 61 14.54 8.85 -11.47
C ILE A 61 15.89 9.44 -11.85
N ASP A 62 16.00 9.90 -13.09
CA ASP A 62 17.23 10.50 -13.60
C ASP A 62 17.51 11.88 -12.98
N ALA A 63 18.63 12.49 -13.37
CA ALA A 63 19.04 13.81 -12.86
C ALA A 63 18.07 14.95 -13.25
N GLU A 64 17.31 14.75 -14.32
CA GLU A 64 16.28 15.66 -14.83
C GLU A 64 14.90 15.37 -14.23
N LEU A 65 14.82 14.40 -13.32
CA LEU A 65 13.62 13.94 -12.60
C LEU A 65 12.63 13.16 -13.47
N ASN A 66 13.07 12.61 -14.61
CA ASN A 66 12.21 11.75 -15.40
C ASN A 66 12.29 10.30 -14.91
N PHE A 67 11.16 9.60 -14.98
CA PHE A 67 11.12 8.16 -14.73
C PHE A 67 11.68 7.39 -15.92
N GLN A 68 12.71 6.58 -15.65
CA GLN A 68 13.33 5.69 -16.60
C GLN A 68 12.99 4.25 -16.22
N PRO A 69 12.24 3.50 -17.05
CA PRO A 69 11.89 2.13 -16.74
C PRO A 69 13.14 1.25 -16.75
N LEU A 70 13.22 0.36 -15.77
CA LEU A 70 14.27 -0.62 -15.59
C LEU A 70 13.68 -2.02 -15.68
N THR A 71 14.53 -2.98 -16.03
CA THR A 71 14.16 -4.38 -15.82
C THR A 71 14.23 -4.71 -14.33
N GLU A 72 13.46 -5.70 -13.90
CA GLU A 72 13.51 -6.20 -12.52
C GLU A 72 14.94 -6.60 -12.12
N ALA A 73 15.70 -7.21 -13.03
CA ALA A 73 17.08 -7.61 -12.80
C ALA A 73 18.00 -6.41 -12.51
N ASP A 74 17.86 -5.33 -13.29
CA ASP A 74 18.63 -4.10 -13.11
C ASP A 74 18.28 -3.42 -11.79
N MET A 75 16.98 -3.33 -11.46
CA MET A 75 16.52 -2.78 -10.19
C MET A 75 17.06 -3.57 -9.00
N ILE A 76 17.06 -4.90 -9.06
CA ILE A 76 17.63 -5.75 -8.00
C ILE A 76 19.13 -5.50 -7.85
N GLN A 77 19.86 -5.41 -8.96
CA GLN A 77 21.31 -5.18 -8.93
C GLN A 77 21.65 -3.80 -8.35
N GLN A 78 20.93 -2.76 -8.76
CA GLN A 78 21.09 -1.41 -8.23
C GLN A 78 20.76 -1.36 -6.73
N SER A 79 19.66 -1.97 -6.31
CA SER A 79 19.24 -2.02 -4.92
C SER A 79 20.28 -2.72 -4.04
N LYS A 80 20.83 -3.85 -4.50
CA LYS A 80 21.93 -4.54 -3.80
C LYS A 80 23.18 -3.66 -3.69
N SER A 81 23.54 -2.96 -4.76
CA SER A 81 24.70 -2.07 -4.77
C SER A 81 24.53 -0.89 -3.81
N ALA A 82 23.33 -0.30 -3.74
CA ALA A 82 23.00 0.75 -2.79
C ALA A 82 23.07 0.28 -1.34
N LEU A 83 22.55 -0.93 -1.04
CA LEU A 83 22.64 -1.54 0.28
C LEU A 83 24.09 -1.86 0.67
N GLU A 84 24.91 -2.33 -0.27
CA GLU A 84 26.34 -2.55 -0.03
C GLU A 84 27.10 -1.24 0.20
N ALA A 85 26.78 -0.19 -0.56
CA ALA A 85 27.34 1.13 -0.36
C ALA A 85 26.98 1.66 1.02
N TYR A 86 25.70 1.60 1.41
CA TYR A 86 25.23 1.95 2.75
C TYR A 86 25.98 1.19 3.84
N ARG A 87 26.15 -0.13 3.67
CA ARG A 87 26.89 -0.97 4.62
C ARG A 87 28.36 -0.53 4.76
N ARG A 88 28.99 -0.03 3.71
CA ARG A 88 30.40 0.41 3.72
C ARG A 88 30.58 1.84 4.24
N THR A 89 29.67 2.75 3.92
CA THR A 89 29.82 4.19 4.19
C THR A 89 28.96 4.69 5.35
N GLY A 90 27.95 3.93 5.77
CA GLY A 90 26.92 4.34 6.72
C GLY A 90 25.96 5.41 6.17
N SER A 91 26.08 5.79 4.90
CA SER A 91 25.29 6.86 4.27
C SER A 91 24.28 6.28 3.29
N GLY A 92 23.00 6.55 3.54
CA GLY A 92 21.89 6.09 2.70
C GLY A 92 21.62 7.03 1.54
N VAL A 93 20.47 6.84 0.88
CA VAL A 93 19.95 7.82 -0.08
C VAL A 93 19.58 9.09 0.68
N GLU A 94 20.06 10.24 0.21
CA GLU A 94 19.77 11.55 0.81
C GLU A 94 18.26 11.79 0.95
N HIS A 95 17.83 12.11 2.17
CA HIS A 95 16.42 12.28 2.52
C HIS A 95 15.71 13.34 1.66
N GLU A 96 16.46 14.32 1.16
CA GLU A 96 15.97 15.38 0.27
C GLU A 96 15.54 14.83 -1.11
N ARG A 97 16.26 13.84 -1.66
CA ARG A 97 15.89 13.19 -2.93
C ARG A 97 14.59 12.40 -2.78
N VAL A 98 14.39 11.75 -1.63
CA VAL A 98 13.17 10.99 -1.32
C VAL A 98 11.95 11.92 -1.20
N ARG A 99 12.09 13.07 -0.52
CA ARG A 99 11.00 14.06 -0.44
C ARG A 99 10.57 14.61 -1.79
N LYS A 100 11.54 14.89 -2.68
CA LYS A 100 11.25 15.45 -4.00
C LYS A 100 10.45 14.49 -4.89
N CYS A 101 10.72 13.18 -4.79
CA CYS A 101 9.92 12.15 -5.48
C CYS A 101 8.48 12.09 -4.97
N LEU A 102 8.28 12.12 -3.65
CA LEU A 102 6.95 12.04 -3.05
C LEU A 102 6.08 13.28 -3.34
N SER A 103 6.69 14.44 -3.55
CA SER A 103 5.93 15.65 -3.93
C SER A 103 5.36 15.60 -5.35
N TRP A 104 6.03 14.91 -6.28
CA TRP A 104 5.57 14.81 -7.68
C TRP A 104 4.55 13.70 -7.90
N ALA A 105 4.55 12.66 -7.08
CA ALA A 105 3.53 11.59 -7.12
C ALA A 105 2.15 12.02 -6.56
N ARG A 106 2.00 13.27 -6.11
CA ARG A 106 0.77 13.80 -5.50
C ARG A 106 0.09 14.90 -6.35
N GLU A 107 0.64 15.23 -7.51
CA GLU A 107 0.04 16.13 -8.52
C GLU A 107 -0.48 15.33 -9.71
#